data_AF-A0A942CLK0-F1
#
_entry.id   AF-A0A942CLK0-F1
#
_cell.length_a   1.000
_cell.length_b   1.000
_cell.length_c   1.000
_cell.angle_alpha   90.00
_cell.angle_beta   90.00
_cell.angle_gamma   90.00
#
_symmetry.space_group_name_H-M   'P 1'
#
loop_
_entity.id
_entity.type
_entity.pdbx_description
1 polymer ?
#
loop_
_entity_poly.entity_id
_entity_poly.type
_entity_poly.pdbx_seq_one_letter_code
_entity_poly.pdbx_strand_id
1 'polypeptide(L)'
;MPFIITDPCIDTKDTACVDVCPVDCIHPRKDEPEFASTRMLYIHPEECIDCGACVPACPVAAIYESADAVPSHQRDLVEANAVYRNGDASAMAKAEGIVKSHVDAHPDIMAVPAEERQAAHAKF
;
A
#
# COMPACT_ATOMS: atom_id res chain seq x y z
N MET A 1 15.99 -0.47 -2.52
CA MET A 1 15.02 -1.25 -1.73
C MET A 1 13.66 -0.71 -2.07
N PRO A 2 12.67 -1.58 -2.32
CA PRO A 2 11.39 -1.13 -2.82
C PRO A 2 10.66 -0.22 -1.85
N PHE A 3 9.92 0.74 -2.40
CA PHE A 3 8.96 1.55 -1.67
C PHE A 3 7.80 0.69 -1.19
N ILE A 4 7.17 1.07 -0.08
CA ILE A 4 6.10 0.28 0.58
C ILE A 4 4.85 1.12 0.73
N ILE A 5 3.71 0.64 0.19
CA ILE A 5 2.40 1.24 0.44
C ILE A 5 1.81 0.65 1.73
N THR A 6 1.23 1.49 2.57
CA THR A 6 0.75 1.13 3.91
C THR A 6 -0.69 1.57 4.16
N ASP A 7 -1.14 1.57 5.42
CA ASP A 7 -2.54 1.64 5.78
C ASP A 7 -3.31 2.88 5.33
N PRO A 8 -2.72 4.08 5.06
CA PRO A 8 -3.51 5.20 4.56
C PRO A 8 -4.08 4.94 3.15
N CYS A 9 -3.52 3.97 2.42
CA CYS A 9 -4.04 3.56 1.11
C CYS A 9 -5.30 2.68 1.21
N ILE A 10 -5.51 1.99 2.33
CA ILE A 10 -6.63 1.06 2.52
C ILE A 10 -7.96 1.81 2.38
N ASP A 11 -8.75 1.38 1.40
CA ASP A 11 -10.02 1.93 0.91
C ASP A 11 -9.95 3.35 0.29
N THR A 12 -8.80 3.99 0.30
CA THR A 12 -8.56 5.30 -0.37
C THR A 12 -8.31 5.12 -1.85
N LYS A 13 -7.29 4.31 -2.19
CA LYS A 13 -6.94 3.91 -3.56
C LYS A 13 -6.98 5.04 -4.61
N ASP A 14 -6.39 6.19 -4.27
CA ASP A 14 -6.44 7.40 -5.09
C ASP A 14 -5.80 7.24 -6.48
N THR A 15 -4.68 6.51 -6.55
CA THR A 15 -3.87 6.17 -7.74
C THR A 15 -2.97 7.25 -8.34
N ALA A 16 -2.81 8.44 -7.75
CA ALA A 16 -1.83 9.43 -8.24
C ALA A 16 -0.38 8.91 -8.30
N CYS A 17 -0.02 7.94 -7.45
CA CYS A 17 1.29 7.29 -7.47
C CYS A 17 1.54 6.42 -8.71
N VAL A 18 0.48 5.90 -9.34
CA VAL A 18 0.57 5.07 -10.56
C VAL A 18 1.05 5.94 -11.72
N ASP A 19 0.48 7.13 -11.88
CA ASP A 19 0.75 8.03 -13.01
C ASP A 19 2.20 8.54 -13.05
N VAL A 20 2.92 8.46 -11.94
CA VAL A 20 4.31 8.94 -11.80
C VAL A 20 5.33 7.80 -11.73
N CYS A 21 4.90 6.54 -11.76
CA CYS A 21 5.81 5.40 -11.69
C CYS A 21 6.44 5.14 -13.06
N PRO A 22 7.77 5.28 -13.24
CA PRO A 22 8.41 5.16 -14.56
C PRO A 22 8.51 3.72 -15.08
N VAL A 23 8.18 2.73 -14.25
CA VAL A 23 8.30 1.29 -14.53
C VAL A 23 6.99 0.54 -14.31
N ASP A 24 5.88 1.27 -14.12
CA ASP A 24 4.52 0.74 -13.96
C ASP A 24 4.34 -0.34 -12.88
N CYS A 25 5.21 -0.38 -11.87
CA CYS A 25 5.26 -1.44 -10.85
C CYS A 25 4.21 -1.33 -9.72
N ILE A 26 3.19 -0.48 -9.85
CA ILE A 26 2.19 -0.23 -8.81
C ILE A 26 0.82 -0.74 -9.25
N HIS A 27 0.30 -1.71 -8.50
CA HIS A 27 -0.91 -2.45 -8.86
C HIS A 27 -1.85 -2.67 -7.67
N PRO A 28 -3.15 -2.88 -7.90
CA PRO A 28 -3.81 -2.78 -9.20
C PRO A 28 -4.07 -1.34 -9.62
N ARG A 29 -4.08 -1.08 -10.92
CA ARG A 29 -4.46 0.19 -11.55
C ARG A 29 -5.97 0.25 -11.77
N LYS A 30 -6.55 1.45 -11.93
CA LYS A 30 -8.01 1.64 -12.12
C LYS A 30 -8.58 0.91 -13.35
N ASP A 31 -7.75 0.65 -14.36
CA ASP A 31 -8.11 -0.07 -15.58
C ASP A 31 -7.96 -1.60 -15.46
N GLU A 32 -7.45 -2.10 -14.33
CA GLU A 32 -7.28 -3.52 -14.05
C GLU A 32 -8.48 -4.06 -13.25
N PRO A 33 -9.03 -5.23 -13.61
CA PRO A 33 -10.22 -5.79 -12.95
C PRO A 33 -10.01 -6.05 -11.45
N GLU A 34 -8.77 -6.38 -11.06
CA GLU A 34 -8.35 -6.61 -9.68
C GLU A 34 -8.58 -5.38 -8.80
N PHE A 35 -8.59 -4.16 -9.39
CA PHE A 35 -8.83 -2.93 -8.65
C PHE A 35 -10.15 -2.97 -7.90
N ALA A 36 -11.23 -3.56 -8.41
CA ALA A 36 -12.48 -3.60 -7.65
C ALA A 36 -12.40 -4.50 -6.40
N SER A 37 -11.49 -5.49 -6.40
CA SER A 37 -11.40 -6.54 -5.39
C SER A 37 -10.33 -6.35 -4.32
N THR A 38 -9.37 -5.45 -4.53
CA THR A 38 -8.33 -5.15 -3.54
C THR A 38 -8.70 -3.97 -2.66
N ARG A 39 -8.21 -3.97 -1.43
CA ARG A 39 -8.42 -2.84 -0.50
C ARG A 39 -7.35 -1.76 -0.59
N MET A 40 -6.19 -2.05 -1.17
CA MET A 40 -5.13 -1.07 -1.38
C MET A 40 -4.35 -1.36 -2.67
N LEU A 41 -3.40 -0.48 -2.98
CA LEU A 41 -2.39 -0.70 -4.02
C LEU A 41 -1.11 -1.26 -3.38
N TYR A 42 -0.29 -1.89 -4.21
CA TYR A 42 0.93 -2.60 -3.85
C TYR A 42 2.05 -2.23 -4.82
N ILE A 43 3.27 -2.12 -4.31
CA ILE A 43 4.47 -1.90 -5.13
C ILE A 43 5.20 -3.23 -5.32
N HIS A 44 5.45 -3.61 -6.57
CA HIS A 44 6.16 -4.84 -6.88
C HIS A 44 7.65 -4.71 -6.50
N PRO A 45 8.17 -5.55 -5.59
CA PRO A 45 9.47 -5.32 -4.97
C PRO A 45 10.67 -5.52 -5.92
N GLU A 46 10.52 -6.36 -6.95
CA GLU A 46 11.59 -6.64 -7.90
C GLU A 46 11.58 -5.70 -9.12
N GLU A 47 10.47 -5.00 -9.34
CA GLU A 47 10.32 -4.07 -10.47
C GLU A 47 10.55 -2.62 -10.05
N CYS A 48 10.33 -2.30 -8.77
CA CYS A 48 10.64 -1.00 -8.21
C CYS A 48 12.14 -0.68 -8.37
N ILE A 49 12.44 0.42 -9.06
CA ILE A 49 13.80 0.91 -9.32
C ILE A 49 14.25 2.03 -8.35
N ASP A 50 13.55 2.17 -7.23
CA ASP A 50 13.87 3.10 -6.15
C ASP A 50 13.90 4.60 -6.55
N CYS A 51 13.09 5.01 -7.53
CA CYS A 51 13.11 6.38 -8.04
C CYS A 51 12.47 7.45 -7.12
N GLY A 52 11.57 7.04 -6.21
CA GLY A 52 10.93 7.92 -5.22
C GLY A 52 9.84 8.88 -5.71
N ALA A 53 9.47 8.85 -7.01
CA ALA A 53 8.45 9.73 -7.55
C ALA A 53 7.06 9.54 -6.93
N CYS A 54 6.74 8.31 -6.49
CA CYS A 54 5.44 7.96 -5.94
C CYS A 54 5.15 8.56 -4.55
N VAL A 55 6.17 8.80 -3.72
CA VAL A 55 6.01 9.28 -2.33
C VAL A 55 5.31 10.65 -2.27
N PRO A 56 5.83 11.71 -2.91
CA PRO A 56 5.17 13.02 -2.86
C PRO A 56 3.86 13.07 -3.65
N ALA A 57 3.60 12.10 -4.54
CA ALA A 57 2.38 12.05 -5.33
C ALA A 57 1.18 11.49 -4.54
N CYS A 58 1.41 10.71 -3.48
CA CYS A 58 0.33 10.11 -2.70
C CYS A 58 -0.35 11.15 -1.81
N PRO A 59 -1.65 11.47 -2.00
CA PRO A 59 -2.32 12.55 -1.26
C PRO A 59 -2.56 12.23 0.22
N VAL A 60 -2.52 10.95 0.58
CA VAL A 60 -2.69 10.45 1.96
C VAL A 60 -1.37 9.95 2.55
N ALA A 61 -0.25 10.22 1.88
CA ALA A 61 1.09 9.89 2.32
C ALA A 61 1.27 8.42 2.78
N ALA A 62 0.68 7.48 2.04
CA ALA A 62 0.70 6.05 2.36
C ALA A 62 2.03 5.34 2.06
N ILE A 63 2.99 6.01 1.42
CA ILE A 63 4.16 5.37 0.82
C ILE A 63 5.44 5.71 1.59
N TYR A 64 6.13 4.67 2.06
CA TYR A 64 7.43 4.78 2.73
C TYR A 64 8.57 4.38 1.80
N GLU A 65 9.75 4.97 2.04
CA GLU A 65 10.97 4.79 1.24
C GLU A 65 11.58 3.39 1.30
N SER A 66 11.27 2.63 2.35
CA SER A 66 11.75 1.27 2.54
C SER A 66 10.98 0.58 3.67
N ALA A 67 11.14 -0.74 3.79
CA ALA A 67 10.60 -1.52 4.89
C ALA A 67 11.12 -1.09 6.28
N ASP A 68 12.30 -0.47 6.35
CA ASP A 68 12.88 0.03 7.61
C ASP A 68 12.28 1.36 8.05
N ALA A 69 11.74 2.14 7.10
CA ALA A 69 11.03 3.38 7.38
C ALA A 69 9.56 3.14 7.78
N VAL A 70 9.03 1.92 7.57
CA VAL A 70 7.66 1.56 7.93
C VAL A 70 7.54 1.44 9.46
N PRO A 71 6.58 2.16 10.10
CA PRO A 71 6.32 2.05 11.51
C PRO A 71 6.01 0.62 11.96
N SER A 72 6.34 0.28 13.21
CA SER A 72 6.25 -1.09 13.74
C SER A 72 4.86 -1.74 13.60
N HIS A 73 3.80 -0.96 13.80
CA HIS A 73 2.39 -1.40 13.71
C HIS A 73 1.88 -1.57 12.27
N GLN A 74 2.67 -1.20 11.26
CA GLN A 74 2.35 -1.37 9.83
C GLN A 74 3.29 -2.37 9.12
N ARG A 75 4.19 -3.03 9.87
CA ARG A 75 5.23 -3.92 9.31
C ARG A 75 4.66 -5.12 8.56
N ASP A 76 3.46 -5.56 8.91
CA ASP A 76 2.74 -6.63 8.22
C ASP A 76 2.43 -6.26 6.75
N LEU A 77 2.16 -4.98 6.46
CA LEU A 77 1.89 -4.50 5.10
C LEU A 77 3.12 -4.54 4.19
N VAL A 78 4.34 -4.65 4.74
CA VAL A 78 5.55 -4.91 3.95
C VAL A 78 5.43 -6.26 3.23
N GLU A 79 4.99 -7.30 3.94
CA GLU A 79 4.77 -8.64 3.34
C GLU A 79 3.63 -8.59 2.32
N ALA A 80 2.58 -7.80 2.57
CA ALA A 80 1.49 -7.64 1.60
C ALA A 80 1.98 -7.10 0.25
N ASN A 81 2.84 -6.06 0.27
CA ASN A 81 3.50 -5.55 -0.93
C ASN A 81 4.44 -6.59 -1.55
N ALA A 82 5.21 -7.30 -0.73
CA ALA A 82 6.15 -8.31 -1.21
C ALA A 82 5.46 -9.47 -1.93
N VAL A 83 4.25 -9.83 -1.50
CA VAL A 83 3.48 -10.98 -1.98
C VAL A 83 2.58 -10.65 -3.17
N TYR A 84 1.92 -9.51 -3.19
CA TYR A 84 0.89 -9.21 -4.20
C TYR A 84 1.43 -9.33 -5.63
N ARG A 85 0.73 -10.05 -6.51
CA ARG A 85 1.06 -10.17 -7.94
C ARG A 85 -0.20 -10.03 -8.76
N ASN A 86 -0.21 -9.08 -9.69
CA ASN A 86 -1.38 -8.85 -10.53
C ASN A 86 -1.66 -10.08 -11.40
N GLY A 87 -2.91 -10.53 -11.47
CA GLY A 87 -3.31 -11.73 -12.20
C GLY A 87 -2.99 -13.08 -11.53
N ASP A 88 -2.28 -13.11 -10.39
CA ASP A 88 -2.08 -14.34 -9.60
C ASP A 88 -3.07 -14.38 -8.42
N ALA A 89 -4.15 -15.16 -8.59
CA ALA A 89 -5.22 -15.26 -7.60
C ALA A 89 -4.73 -15.71 -6.21
N SER A 90 -3.71 -16.57 -6.12
CA SER A 90 -3.19 -17.06 -4.84
C SER A 90 -2.39 -15.98 -4.13
N ALA A 91 -1.53 -15.27 -4.87
CA ALA A 91 -0.75 -14.16 -4.35
C ALA A 91 -1.65 -13.02 -3.86
N MET A 92 -2.65 -12.65 -4.68
CA MET A 92 -3.63 -11.61 -4.31
C MET A 92 -4.42 -12.00 -3.06
N ALA A 93 -4.92 -13.24 -2.98
CA ALA A 93 -5.66 -13.70 -1.80
C ALA A 93 -4.81 -13.67 -0.53
N LYS A 94 -3.51 -14.01 -0.62
CA LYS A 94 -2.57 -13.92 0.51
C LYS A 94 -2.35 -12.47 0.94
N ALA A 95 -2.09 -11.55 0.01
CA ALA A 95 -1.90 -10.14 0.30
C ALA A 95 -3.14 -9.50 0.94
N GLU A 96 -4.33 -9.73 0.38
CA GLU A 96 -5.59 -9.23 0.95
C GLU A 96 -5.91 -9.86 2.32
N GLY A 97 -5.50 -11.11 2.56
CA GLY A 97 -5.59 -11.72 3.88
C GLY A 97 -4.75 -11.01 4.95
N ILE A 98 -3.57 -10.51 4.57
CA ILE A 98 -2.71 -9.70 5.44
C ILE A 98 -3.39 -8.34 5.70
N VAL A 99 -3.85 -7.66 4.65
CA VAL A 99 -4.56 -6.37 4.78
C VAL A 99 -5.80 -6.50 5.65
N LYS A 100 -6.57 -7.58 5.50
CA LYS A 100 -7.72 -7.84 6.37
C LYS A 100 -7.30 -7.99 7.83
N SER A 101 -6.25 -8.76 8.11
CA SER A 101 -5.73 -8.95 9.46
C SER A 101 -5.22 -7.63 10.07
N HIS A 102 -4.57 -6.80 9.26
CA HIS A 102 -4.14 -5.45 9.65
C HIS A 102 -5.33 -4.60 10.10
N VAL A 103 -6.39 -4.55 9.30
CA VAL A 103 -7.60 -3.77 9.58
C VAL A 103 -8.31 -4.27 10.83
N ASP A 104 -8.43 -5.59 10.99
CA ASP A 104 -9.06 -6.19 12.17
C ASP A 104 -8.27 -5.90 13.46
N ALA A 105 -6.94 -5.77 13.36
CA ALA A 105 -6.05 -5.49 14.49
C ALA A 105 -6.02 -4.01 14.89
N HIS A 106 -6.34 -3.10 13.96
CA HIS A 106 -6.23 -1.64 14.17
C HIS A 106 -7.53 -0.87 13.87
N PRO A 107 -8.67 -1.24 14.48
CA PRO A 107 -9.96 -0.60 14.19
C PRO A 107 -9.98 0.90 14.48
N ASP A 108 -9.24 1.35 15.51
CA ASP A 108 -9.19 2.76 15.91
C ASP A 108 -8.46 3.63 14.86
N ILE A 109 -7.36 3.13 14.30
CA ILE A 109 -6.63 3.77 13.20
C ILE A 109 -7.47 3.78 11.93
N MET A 110 -8.15 2.67 11.64
CA MET A 110 -8.95 2.54 10.43
C MET A 110 -10.21 3.43 10.45
N ALA A 111 -10.65 3.87 11.64
CA ALA A 111 -11.70 4.87 11.80
C ALA A 111 -11.23 6.31 11.54
N VAL A 112 -9.91 6.57 11.48
CA VAL A 112 -9.36 7.88 11.14
C VAL A 112 -9.47 8.12 9.63
N PRO A 113 -9.85 9.33 9.18
CA PRO A 113 -9.78 9.74 7.78
C PRO A 113 -8.40 9.45 7.19
N ALA A 114 -8.35 9.00 5.94
CA ALA A 114 -7.11 8.51 5.34
C ALA A 114 -6.00 9.56 5.29
N GLU A 115 -6.37 10.82 5.01
CA GLU A 115 -5.48 11.98 5.01
C GLU A 115 -4.86 12.30 6.37
N GLU A 116 -5.48 11.86 7.46
CA GLU A 116 -5.02 12.05 8.83
C GLU A 116 -4.36 10.79 9.42
N ARG A 117 -4.56 9.62 8.79
CA ARG A 117 -4.15 8.32 9.32
C ARG A 117 -2.65 8.24 9.56
N GLN A 118 -1.84 8.74 8.63
CA GLN A 118 -0.39 8.74 8.79
C GLN A 118 0.06 9.54 10.03
N ALA A 119 -0.53 10.71 10.27
CA ALA A 119 -0.23 11.54 11.43
C ALA A 119 -0.79 10.95 12.73
N ALA A 120 -1.90 10.20 12.65
CA ALA A 120 -2.52 9.57 13.80
C ALA A 120 -1.62 8.49 14.43
N HIS A 121 -0.80 7.80 13.65
CA HIS A 121 0.14 6.78 14.14
C HIS A 121 1.15 7.26 15.17
N ALA A 122 1.44 8.57 15.24
CA ALA A 122 2.28 9.11 16.30
C ALA A 122 1.60 9.10 17.69
N LYS A 123 0.30 8.77 17.75
CA LYS A 123 -0.53 8.77 18.96
C LYS A 123 -0.82 7.37 19.51
N PHE A 124 -0.44 6.31 18.78
CA PHE A 124 -0.69 4.91 19.11
C PHE A 124 0.65 4.15 19.25
#